data_AF-A0A0F7M168-F1
#
_entry.id   AF-A0A0F7M168-F1
#
_cell.length_a   1.000
_cell.length_b   1.000
_cell.length_c   1.000
_cell.angle_alpha   90.00
_cell.angle_beta   90.00
_cell.angle_gamma   90.00
#
_symmetry.space_group_name_H-M   'P 1'
#
loop_
_entity.id
_entity.type
_entity.pdbx_description
1 polymer ?
#
loop_
_entity_poly.entity_id
_entity_poly.type
_entity_poly.pdbx_seq_one_letter_code
_entity_poly.pdbx_strand_id
1 'polypeptide(L)'
;MIDSTLWKQVNLALIAKSIAELHYEKALSVVSYKPGEYALHLKSGRAYCFSANEGIWGRLNIDPGSLIMTSTSARQAENQAGGDALDAGQFFVNAQSELELSDADLGNLLHETANTLAADMLLRQARKNHSARAMAFMADEQLQCLLDGHPKAIVNKGRIGWGAEDYQRYAPECSKPRALVWLAVDATLCKWYWCRARLGVVIG
;
A
#
# COMPACT_ATOMS: atom_id res chain seq x y z
N MET A 1 -6.05 20.83 2.91
CA MET A 1 -6.31 20.66 1.47
C MET A 1 -5.41 19.53 0.99
N ILE A 2 -5.96 18.49 0.37
CA ILE A 2 -5.18 17.34 -0.13
C ILE A 2 -4.36 17.85 -1.33
N ASP A 3 -3.04 17.65 -1.32
CA ASP A 3 -2.18 17.96 -2.46
C ASP A 3 -2.55 17.01 -3.61
N SER A 4 -3.16 17.56 -4.67
CA SER A 4 -3.65 16.80 -5.82
C SER A 4 -2.53 16.10 -6.59
N THR A 5 -1.33 16.67 -6.61
CA THR A 5 -0.16 16.06 -7.25
C THR A 5 0.29 14.86 -6.45
N LEU A 6 0.39 15.01 -5.12
CA LEU A 6 0.79 13.91 -4.25
C LEU A 6 -0.22 12.77 -4.26
N TRP A 7 -1.52 13.09 -4.26
CA TRP A 7 -2.60 12.10 -4.39
C TRP A 7 -2.49 11.28 -5.67
N LYS A 8 -2.25 11.94 -6.81
CA LYS A 8 -2.03 11.25 -8.09
C LYS A 8 -0.82 10.32 -8.01
N GLN A 9 0.29 10.77 -7.44
CA GLN A 9 1.51 9.97 -7.35
C GLN A 9 1.35 8.72 -6.48
N VAL A 10 0.65 8.80 -5.34
CA VAL A 10 0.42 7.63 -4.49
C VAL A 10 -0.52 6.62 -5.14
N ASN A 11 -1.53 7.09 -5.89
CA ASN A 11 -2.42 6.22 -6.65
C ASN A 11 -1.67 5.47 -7.75
N LEU A 12 -0.88 6.17 -8.56
CA LEU A 12 -0.07 5.52 -9.60
C LEU A 12 0.90 4.48 -9.02
N ALA A 13 1.56 4.81 -7.90
CA ALA A 13 2.46 3.89 -7.24
C ALA A 13 1.74 2.65 -6.69
N LEU A 14 0.55 2.82 -6.11
CA LEU A 14 -0.24 1.72 -5.59
C LEU A 14 -0.76 0.83 -6.73
N ILE A 15 -1.28 1.42 -7.83
CA ILE A 15 -1.70 0.66 -9.03
C ILE A 15 -0.52 -0.14 -9.60
N ALA A 16 0.66 0.48 -9.76
CA ALA A 16 1.85 -0.20 -10.25
C ALA A 16 2.24 -1.38 -9.33
N LYS A 17 2.23 -1.16 -8.00
CA LYS A 17 2.47 -2.23 -7.03
C LYS A 17 1.42 -3.34 -7.14
N SER A 18 0.13 -3.00 -7.24
CA SER A 18 -0.96 -3.95 -7.37
C SER A 18 -0.77 -4.83 -8.60
N ILE A 19 -0.55 -4.23 -9.77
CA ILE A 19 -0.36 -4.97 -11.02
C ILE A 19 0.87 -5.88 -10.92
N ALA A 20 2.00 -5.36 -10.44
CA ALA A 20 3.24 -6.14 -10.32
C ALA A 20 3.09 -7.33 -9.37
N GLU A 21 2.52 -7.12 -8.18
CA GLU A 21 2.36 -8.18 -7.18
C GLU A 21 1.30 -9.20 -7.57
N LEU A 22 0.15 -8.77 -8.10
CA LEU A 22 -0.92 -9.68 -8.53
C LEU A 22 -0.53 -10.44 -9.79
N HIS A 23 0.26 -9.85 -10.67
CA HIS A 23 0.84 -10.57 -11.80
C HIS A 23 1.83 -11.64 -11.34
N TYR A 24 2.71 -11.29 -10.40
CA TYR A 24 3.67 -12.23 -9.82
C TYR A 24 2.96 -13.42 -9.14
N GLU A 25 1.85 -13.18 -8.45
CA GLU A 25 0.99 -14.22 -7.85
C GLU A 25 0.11 -14.96 -8.87
N LYS A 26 0.20 -14.63 -10.16
CA LYS A 26 -0.64 -15.18 -11.25
C LYS A 26 -2.15 -14.92 -11.08
N ALA A 27 -2.54 -14.00 -10.19
CA ALA A 27 -3.91 -13.54 -10.05
C ALA A 27 -4.32 -12.64 -11.24
N LEU A 28 -3.38 -11.88 -11.80
CA LEU A 28 -3.57 -11.09 -13.01
C LEU A 28 -2.59 -11.51 -14.10
N SER A 29 -3.06 -11.46 -15.35
CA SER A 29 -2.22 -11.76 -16.51
C SER A 29 -1.95 -10.49 -17.30
N VAL A 30 -0.68 -10.19 -17.51
CA VAL A 30 -0.23 -9.07 -18.33
C VAL A 30 0.32 -9.59 -19.65
N VAL A 31 0.12 -8.84 -20.72
CA VAL A 31 0.59 -9.17 -22.07
C VAL A 31 1.70 -8.20 -22.43
N SER A 32 2.83 -8.72 -22.93
CA SER A 32 3.87 -7.89 -23.54
C SER A 32 3.59 -7.74 -25.03
N TYR A 33 3.52 -6.49 -25.51
CA TYR A 33 3.37 -6.21 -26.94
C TYR A 33 4.73 -6.04 -27.62
N LYS A 34 5.67 -5.44 -26.89
CA LYS A 34 7.06 -5.23 -27.29
C LYS A 34 7.93 -5.30 -26.03
N PRO A 35 9.24 -5.56 -26.16
CA PRO A 35 10.15 -5.49 -25.03
C PRO A 35 10.00 -4.17 -24.27
N GLY A 36 9.68 -4.25 -22.97
CA GLY A 36 9.49 -3.07 -22.12
C GLY A 36 8.08 -2.46 -22.12
N GLU A 37 7.17 -2.89 -23.00
CA GLU A 37 5.79 -2.39 -23.10
C GLU A 37 4.77 -3.50 -22.79
N TYR A 38 3.92 -3.25 -21.80
CA TYR A 38 2.98 -4.23 -21.27
C TYR A 38 1.56 -3.65 -21.18
N ALA A 39 0.57 -4.53 -21.18
CA ALA A 39 -0.78 -4.18 -20.83
C ALA A 39 -1.48 -5.28 -20.01
N LEU A 40 -2.31 -4.83 -19.07
CA LEU A 40 -3.29 -5.64 -18.37
C LEU A 40 -4.67 -5.39 -18.98
N HIS A 41 -5.33 -6.46 -19.44
CA HIS A 41 -6.70 -6.40 -19.94
C HIS A 41 -7.65 -7.00 -18.93
N LEU A 42 -8.71 -6.29 -18.59
CA LEU A 42 -9.72 -6.71 -17.63
C LEU A 42 -11.07 -6.97 -18.33
N LYS A 43 -11.83 -7.93 -17.81
CA LYS A 43 -13.19 -8.30 -18.20
C LYS A 43 -14.18 -7.14 -18.07
N SER A 44 -13.86 -6.15 -17.23
CA SER A 44 -14.61 -4.88 -17.13
C SER A 44 -14.56 -4.03 -18.41
N GLY A 45 -13.74 -4.40 -19.40
CA GLY A 45 -13.54 -3.61 -20.62
C GLY A 45 -12.56 -2.45 -20.44
N ARG A 46 -11.74 -2.51 -19.38
CA ARG A 46 -10.66 -1.55 -19.11
C ARG A 46 -9.31 -2.21 -19.38
N ALA A 47 -8.38 -1.44 -19.93
CA ALA A 47 -7.00 -1.85 -20.13
C ALA A 47 -6.05 -0.86 -19.48
N TYR A 48 -4.99 -1.37 -18.86
CA TYR A 48 -3.92 -0.59 -18.24
C TYR A 48 -2.62 -0.88 -18.96
N CYS A 49 -2.10 0.12 -19.68
CA CYS A 49 -0.82 0.04 -20.40
C CYS A 49 0.28 0.70 -19.56
N PHE A 50 1.49 0.14 -19.59
CA PHE A 50 2.63 0.65 -18.83
C PHE A 50 3.96 0.13 -19.36
N SER A 51 5.03 0.83 -19.02
CA SER A 51 6.41 0.40 -19.20
C SER A 51 6.91 -0.34 -17.96
N ALA A 52 7.65 -1.43 -18.16
CA ALA A 52 8.24 -2.19 -17.07
C ALA A 52 9.51 -2.94 -17.49
N ASN A 53 10.33 -3.30 -16.51
CA ASN A 53 11.41 -4.26 -16.69
C ASN A 53 11.16 -5.48 -15.81
N GLU A 54 11.34 -6.68 -16.36
CA GLU A 54 11.20 -7.92 -15.60
C GLU A 54 12.49 -8.20 -14.81
N GLY A 55 12.35 -8.42 -13.50
CA GLY A 55 13.46 -8.83 -12.64
C GLY A 55 13.78 -10.32 -12.77
N ILE A 56 14.93 -10.75 -12.23
CA ILE A 56 15.37 -12.16 -12.29
C ILE A 56 14.40 -13.16 -11.66
N TRP A 57 13.51 -12.69 -10.78
CA TRP A 57 12.50 -13.50 -10.12
C TRP A 57 11.19 -13.55 -10.90
N GLY A 58 11.07 -12.87 -12.04
CA GLY A 58 9.83 -12.76 -12.83
C GLY A 58 8.87 -11.67 -12.34
N ARG A 59 9.27 -10.86 -11.35
CA ARG A 59 8.49 -9.71 -10.90
C ARG A 59 8.71 -8.53 -11.85
N LEU A 60 7.63 -7.90 -12.28
CA LEU A 60 7.70 -6.66 -13.06
C LEU A 60 8.04 -5.47 -12.16
N ASN A 61 9.04 -4.69 -12.56
CA ASN A 61 9.34 -3.37 -12.03
C ASN A 61 8.70 -2.34 -12.95
N ILE A 62 7.45 -1.98 -12.63
CA ILE A 62 6.62 -1.05 -13.42
C ILE A 62 7.00 0.40 -13.10
N ASP A 63 7.14 1.24 -14.12
CA ASP A 63 7.25 2.69 -13.95
C ASP A 63 5.84 3.30 -13.73
N PRO A 64 5.52 3.81 -12.53
CA PRO A 64 4.20 4.38 -12.26
C PRO A 64 3.85 5.58 -13.14
N GLY A 65 4.85 6.33 -13.63
CA GLY A 65 4.65 7.49 -14.50
C GLY A 65 4.20 7.13 -15.92
N SER A 66 4.41 5.88 -16.32
CA SER A 66 4.04 5.36 -17.64
C SER A 66 2.62 4.79 -17.72
N LEU A 67 1.92 4.68 -16.59
CA LEU A 67 0.58 4.10 -16.53
C LEU A 67 -0.43 4.94 -17.32
N ILE A 68 -1.16 4.28 -18.21
CA ILE A 68 -2.27 4.83 -18.97
C ILE A 68 -3.43 3.84 -18.90
N MET A 69 -4.63 4.33 -18.58
CA MET A 69 -5.86 3.53 -18.67
C MET A 69 -6.60 3.87 -19.96
N THR A 70 -7.09 2.86 -20.66
CA THR A 70 -7.94 2.99 -21.84
C THR A 70 -9.22 2.17 -21.67
N SER A 71 -10.28 2.60 -22.34
CA SER A 71 -11.51 1.81 -22.50
C SER A 71 -11.40 0.99 -23.78
N THR A 72 -11.70 -0.31 -23.72
CA THR A 72 -11.77 -1.17 -24.91
C THR A 72 -13.19 -1.22 -25.50
N SER A 73 -14.17 -0.56 -24.89
CA SER A 73 -15.56 -0.51 -25.37
C SER A 73 -15.94 0.86 -25.95
N ALA A 74 -16.47 0.86 -27.17
CA ALA A 74 -16.93 2.07 -27.87
C ALA A 74 -18.12 2.78 -27.17
N ARG A 75 -18.89 2.04 -26.35
CA ARG A 75 -20.09 2.56 -25.66
C ARG A 75 -19.80 3.48 -24.47
N GLN A 76 -18.55 3.60 -24.02
CA GLN A 76 -18.18 4.47 -22.90
C GLN A 76 -17.36 5.70 -23.32
N ALA A 77 -17.01 5.82 -24.61
CA ALA A 77 -16.22 6.94 -25.12
C ALA A 77 -17.00 8.28 -25.12
N GLU A 78 -18.34 8.25 -25.17
CA GLU A 78 -19.16 9.47 -25.29
C GLU A 78 -19.33 10.27 -23.99
N ASN A 79 -19.00 9.69 -22.83
CA ASN A 79 -18.97 10.41 -21.54
C ASN A 79 -17.54 10.81 -21.09
N GLN A 80 -16.51 10.59 -21.93
CA GLN A 80 -15.08 10.71 -21.57
C GLN A 80 -14.44 12.03 -22.02
N ALA A 81 -15.08 13.17 -21.77
CA ALA A 81 -14.46 14.48 -21.96
C ALA A 81 -13.51 14.90 -20.79
N GLY A 82 -13.21 13.99 -19.87
CA GLY A 82 -12.14 14.14 -18.89
C GLY A 82 -11.41 12.81 -18.78
N GLY A 83 -10.10 12.80 -19.03
CA GLY A 83 -9.30 11.58 -18.89
C GLY A 83 -9.51 11.00 -17.49
N ASP A 84 -10.05 9.79 -17.41
CA ASP A 84 -10.31 9.12 -16.13
C ASP A 84 -9.01 9.14 -15.30
N ALA A 85 -9.04 9.81 -14.15
CA ALA A 85 -7.92 9.83 -13.25
C ALA A 85 -7.61 8.39 -12.81
N LEU A 86 -6.34 7.98 -12.92
CA LEU A 86 -5.88 6.68 -12.45
C LEU A 86 -6.00 6.63 -10.92
N ASP A 87 -7.10 6.03 -10.46
CA ASP A 87 -7.45 5.83 -9.05
C ASP A 87 -7.32 4.35 -8.68
N ALA A 88 -6.64 4.06 -7.57
CA ALA A 88 -6.35 2.70 -7.14
C ALA A 88 -7.60 1.96 -6.65
N GLY A 89 -8.56 2.66 -6.06
CA GLY A 89 -9.85 2.08 -5.70
C GLY A 89 -10.62 1.67 -6.95
N GLN A 90 -10.69 2.55 -7.95
CA GLN A 90 -11.33 2.23 -9.23
C GLN A 90 -10.62 1.08 -9.96
N PHE A 91 -9.29 0.95 -9.84
CA PHE A 91 -8.56 -0.22 -10.35
C PHE A 91 -9.08 -1.53 -9.75
N PHE A 92 -9.29 -1.59 -8.43
CA PHE A 92 -9.83 -2.81 -7.79
C PHE A 92 -11.28 -3.09 -8.18
N VAL A 93 -12.10 -2.05 -8.39
CA VAL A 93 -13.45 -2.20 -8.96
C VAL A 93 -13.36 -2.81 -10.37
N ASN A 94 -12.46 -2.29 -11.21
CA ASN A 94 -12.28 -2.78 -12.57
C ASN A 94 -11.75 -4.23 -12.62
N ALA A 95 -10.99 -4.65 -11.62
CA ALA A 95 -10.39 -5.98 -11.50
C ALA A 95 -11.19 -6.95 -10.62
N GLN A 96 -12.37 -6.56 -10.11
CA GLN A 96 -13.16 -7.35 -9.15
C GLN A 96 -13.43 -8.78 -9.64
N SER A 97 -13.77 -8.92 -10.93
CA SER A 97 -14.08 -10.22 -11.54
C SER A 97 -12.86 -11.14 -11.71
N GLU A 98 -11.68 -10.59 -11.98
CA GLU A 98 -10.42 -11.35 -12.05
C GLU A 98 -9.98 -11.80 -10.68
N LEU A 99 -10.18 -10.96 -9.68
CA LEU A 99 -9.79 -11.22 -8.30
C LEU A 99 -10.83 -12.04 -7.51
N GLU A 100 -11.95 -12.41 -8.15
CA GLU A 100 -13.03 -13.21 -7.58
C GLU A 100 -13.57 -12.64 -6.26
N LEU A 101 -13.59 -11.31 -6.15
CA LEU A 101 -14.00 -10.62 -4.93
C LEU A 101 -15.53 -10.52 -4.83
N SER A 102 -16.08 -10.90 -3.67
CA SER A 102 -17.45 -10.54 -3.31
C SER A 102 -17.58 -9.03 -3.14
N ASP A 103 -18.81 -8.50 -3.21
CA ASP A 103 -19.04 -7.06 -3.00
C ASP A 103 -18.63 -6.60 -1.59
N ALA A 104 -18.78 -7.48 -0.59
CA ALA A 104 -18.35 -7.20 0.78
C ALA A 104 -16.82 -7.16 0.90
N ASP A 105 -16.12 -8.10 0.27
CA ASP A 105 -14.65 -8.12 0.26
C ASP A 105 -14.09 -6.94 -0.52
N LEU A 106 -14.70 -6.57 -1.64
CA LEU A 106 -14.35 -5.36 -2.37
C LEU A 106 -14.55 -4.12 -1.49
N GLY A 107 -15.67 -4.01 -0.77
CA GLY A 107 -15.91 -2.89 0.15
C GLY A 107 -14.82 -2.75 1.22
N ASN A 108 -14.40 -3.86 1.82
CA ASN A 108 -13.30 -3.88 2.79
C ASN A 108 -11.97 -3.49 2.13
N LEU A 109 -11.66 -4.06 0.97
CA LEU A 109 -10.46 -3.75 0.21
C LEU A 109 -10.38 -2.26 -0.16
N LEU A 110 -11.49 -1.65 -0.57
CA LEU A 110 -11.54 -0.22 -0.89
C LEU A 110 -11.28 0.64 0.37
N HIS A 111 -11.79 0.24 1.52
CA HIS A 111 -11.49 0.92 2.79
C HIS A 111 -10.00 0.81 3.14
N GLU A 112 -9.42 -0.38 3.04
CA GLU A 112 -7.99 -0.58 3.29
C GLU A 112 -7.10 0.15 2.27
N THR A 113 -7.56 0.25 1.02
CA THR A 113 -6.91 1.00 -0.06
C THR A 113 -6.87 2.49 0.28
N ALA A 114 -8.00 3.07 0.70
CA ALA A 114 -8.08 4.47 1.09
C ALA A 114 -7.14 4.79 2.25
N ASN A 115 -7.11 3.95 3.28
CA ASN A 115 -6.22 4.11 4.43
C ASN A 115 -4.74 4.00 4.01
N THR A 116 -4.42 3.05 3.13
CA THR A 116 -3.06 2.90 2.59
C THR A 116 -2.62 4.12 1.78
N LEU A 117 -3.49 4.67 0.92
CA LEU A 117 -3.18 5.87 0.15
C LEU A 117 -2.96 7.09 1.05
N ALA A 118 -3.80 7.29 2.06
CA ALA A 118 -3.65 8.36 3.03
C ALA A 118 -2.32 8.26 3.78
N ALA A 119 -1.94 7.05 4.19
CA ALA A 119 -0.65 6.76 4.81
C ALA A 119 0.54 7.09 3.89
N ASP A 120 0.47 6.65 2.63
CA ASP A 120 1.55 6.84 1.67
C ASP A 120 1.73 8.32 1.34
N MET A 121 0.65 9.11 1.35
CA MET A 121 0.75 10.57 1.28
C MET A 121 1.52 11.14 2.48
N LEU A 122 1.16 10.74 3.70
CA LEU A 122 1.85 11.19 4.91
C LEU A 122 3.34 10.84 4.87
N LEU A 123 3.67 9.61 4.48
CA LEU A 123 5.05 9.15 4.35
C LEU A 123 5.84 9.91 3.29
N ARG A 124 5.25 10.16 2.12
CA ARG A 124 5.92 10.96 1.08
C ARG A 124 6.13 12.40 1.52
N GLN A 125 5.15 12.99 2.20
CA GLN A 125 5.28 14.34 2.74
C GLN A 125 6.36 14.41 3.82
N ALA A 126 6.38 13.46 4.75
CA ALA A 126 7.39 13.37 5.80
C ALA A 126 8.81 13.17 5.25
N ARG A 127 8.95 12.40 4.16
CA ARG A 127 10.24 12.13 3.51
C ARG A 127 10.72 13.21 2.55
N LYS A 128 9.88 14.21 2.19
CA LYS A 128 10.16 15.19 1.13
C LYS A 128 11.53 15.86 1.22
N ASN A 129 12.03 16.11 2.44
CA ASN A 129 13.30 16.81 2.68
C ASN A 129 14.43 15.87 3.18
N HIS A 130 14.26 14.56 3.08
CA HIS A 130 15.24 13.58 3.52
C HIS A 130 15.87 12.87 2.33
N SER A 131 17.19 13.00 2.21
CA SER A 131 17.97 12.16 1.30
C SER A 131 18.16 10.76 1.89
N ALA A 132 18.44 9.77 1.05
CA ALA A 132 18.77 8.43 1.51
C ALA A 132 19.94 8.43 2.51
N ARG A 133 20.95 9.28 2.28
CA ARG A 133 22.07 9.46 3.22
C ARG A 133 21.59 10.01 4.55
N ALA A 134 20.73 11.04 4.56
CA ALA A 134 20.21 11.58 5.81
C ALA A 134 19.41 10.53 6.59
N MET A 135 18.57 9.74 5.90
CA MET A 135 17.80 8.66 6.54
C MET A 135 18.70 7.57 7.14
N ALA A 136 19.82 7.23 6.48
CA ALA A 136 20.74 6.21 6.97
C ALA A 136 21.45 6.56 8.29
N PHE A 137 21.43 7.84 8.70
CA PHE A 137 22.00 8.31 9.97
C PHE A 137 20.92 8.79 10.96
N MET A 138 19.63 8.54 10.68
CA MET A 138 18.55 8.85 11.63
C MET A 138 18.57 7.90 12.82
N ALA A 139 18.00 8.35 13.94
CA ALA A 139 17.70 7.46 15.06
C ALA A 139 16.70 6.37 14.63
N ASP A 140 16.85 5.17 15.18
CA ASP A 140 16.07 3.99 14.77
C ASP A 140 14.56 4.23 14.92
N GLU A 141 14.12 4.87 16.01
CA GLU A 141 12.70 5.14 16.27
C GLU A 141 12.10 6.08 15.23
N GLN A 142 12.90 7.02 14.72
CA GLN A 142 12.48 7.94 13.67
C GLN A 142 12.45 7.24 12.31
N LEU A 143 13.50 6.47 12.00
CA LEU A 143 13.61 5.76 10.73
C LEU A 143 12.49 4.73 10.55
N GLN A 144 12.16 3.98 11.61
CA GLN A 144 11.08 2.98 11.59
C GLN A 144 9.73 3.58 11.19
N CYS A 145 9.44 4.82 11.58
CA CYS A 145 8.20 5.51 11.24
C CYS A 145 8.14 5.96 9.76
N LEU A 146 9.26 5.93 9.03
CA LEU A 146 9.36 6.40 7.64
C LEU A 146 9.42 5.27 6.60
N LEU A 147 9.31 4.02 7.03
CA LEU A 147 9.38 2.84 6.15
C LEU A 147 8.07 2.66 5.35
N ASP A 148 8.17 2.08 4.16
CA ASP A 148 7.03 1.84 3.27
C ASP A 148 6.07 0.73 3.75
N GLY A 149 6.40 0.06 4.86
CA GLY A 149 5.69 -1.10 5.39
C GLY A 149 6.02 -2.38 4.63
N HIS A 150 5.07 -3.33 4.63
CA HIS A 150 5.28 -4.65 4.02
C HIS A 150 5.46 -4.54 2.48
N PRO A 151 6.52 -5.10 1.89
CA PRO A 151 6.78 -4.96 0.44
C PRO A 151 5.81 -5.77 -0.43
N LYS A 152 5.39 -6.96 0.02
CA LYS A 152 4.43 -7.86 -0.68
C LYS A 152 2.96 -7.43 -0.58
N ALA A 153 2.45 -7.25 0.64
CA ALA A 153 1.05 -6.87 0.87
C ALA A 153 0.78 -5.53 0.17
N ILE A 154 -0.21 -5.51 -0.72
CA ILE A 154 -0.49 -4.36 -1.59
C ILE A 154 -1.01 -3.20 -0.73
N VAL A 155 -2.15 -3.43 -0.06
CA VAL A 155 -2.78 -2.54 0.94
C VAL A 155 -2.21 -2.80 2.33
N ASN A 156 -0.94 -2.44 2.54
CA ASN A 156 -0.21 -2.79 3.76
C ASN A 156 -0.50 -1.89 4.97
N LYS A 157 -1.46 -0.97 4.85
CA LYS A 157 -1.73 0.09 5.83
C LYS A 157 -3.23 0.26 6.08
N GLY A 158 -4.00 -0.80 5.91
CA GLY A 158 -5.48 -0.81 5.99
C GLY A 158 -6.08 -0.43 7.34
N ARG A 159 -5.74 -1.13 8.44
CA ARG A 159 -6.18 -0.83 9.82
C ARG A 159 -7.70 -0.65 9.93
N ILE A 160 -8.45 -1.65 9.48
CA ILE A 160 -9.92 -1.67 9.57
C ILE A 160 -10.37 -1.39 11.01
N GLY A 161 -11.37 -0.52 11.15
CA GLY A 161 -11.93 -0.11 12.44
C GLY A 161 -11.32 1.15 13.03
N TRP A 162 -10.22 1.66 12.48
CA TRP A 162 -9.67 2.95 12.89
C TRP A 162 -10.34 4.11 12.16
N GLY A 163 -10.83 5.10 12.91
CA GLY A 163 -11.21 6.38 12.34
C GLY A 163 -9.97 7.24 11.98
N ALA A 164 -10.20 8.38 11.32
CA ALA A 164 -9.12 9.32 10.99
C ALA A 164 -8.37 9.83 12.24
N GLU A 165 -9.08 10.02 13.35
CA GLU A 165 -8.45 10.41 14.62
C GLU A 165 -7.58 9.31 15.20
N ASP A 166 -8.06 8.06 15.22
CA ASP A 166 -7.29 6.91 15.69
C ASP A 166 -6.03 6.74 14.85
N TYR A 167 -6.15 6.90 13.54
CA TYR A 167 -5.02 6.86 12.63
C TYR A 167 -3.95 7.88 13.00
N GLN A 168 -4.32 9.15 13.13
CA GLN A 168 -3.38 10.21 13.52
C GLN A 168 -2.78 9.98 14.92
N ARG A 169 -3.50 9.28 15.79
CA ARG A 169 -3.08 9.02 17.16
C ARG A 169 -2.14 7.83 17.29
N TYR A 170 -2.37 6.77 16.52
CA TYR A 170 -1.80 5.45 16.76
C TYR A 170 -0.98 4.90 15.59
N ALA A 171 -1.10 5.45 14.38
CA ALA A 171 -0.35 4.94 13.23
C ALA A 171 1.15 5.31 13.36
N PRO A 172 2.07 4.35 13.17
CA PRO A 172 3.50 4.61 13.33
C PRO A 172 4.02 5.71 12.39
N GLU A 173 3.51 5.79 11.17
CA GLU A 173 3.83 6.83 10.18
C GLU A 173 3.43 8.26 10.58
N CYS A 174 2.65 8.42 11.66
CA CYS A 174 2.34 9.73 12.25
C CYS A 174 3.35 10.16 13.32
N SER A 175 4.26 9.25 13.74
CA SER A 175 5.35 9.50 14.69
C SER A 175 4.92 10.22 15.97
N LYS A 176 3.80 9.80 16.57
CA LYS A 176 3.26 10.44 17.77
C LYS A 176 3.55 9.61 19.04
N PRO A 177 4.28 10.16 20.04
CA PRO A 177 4.46 9.48 21.32
C PRO A 177 3.15 9.42 22.10
N ARG A 178 2.97 8.34 22.89
CA ARG A 178 1.74 8.08 23.64
C ARG A 178 2.04 7.44 25.00
N ALA A 179 1.22 7.80 25.98
CA ALA A 179 1.19 7.12 27.28
C ALA A 179 0.27 5.90 27.19
N LEU A 180 0.66 4.81 27.86
CA LEU A 180 -0.18 3.61 27.99
C LEU A 180 -1.26 3.83 29.05
N VAL A 181 -2.42 3.20 28.83
CA VAL A 181 -3.48 3.11 29.84
C VAL A 181 -3.12 2.00 30.83
N TRP A 182 -3.12 2.32 32.11
CA TRP A 182 -2.89 1.35 33.18
C TRP A 182 -4.21 0.87 33.76
N LEU A 183 -4.34 -0.45 33.93
CA LEU A 183 -5.52 -1.10 34.48
C LEU A 183 -5.13 -1.95 35.70
N ALA A 184 -5.99 -1.98 36.71
CA ALA A 184 -5.92 -2.95 37.80
C ALA A 184 -6.82 -4.14 37.46
N VAL A 185 -6.28 -5.36 37.55
CA VAL A 185 -6.99 -6.60 37.22
C VAL A 185 -6.89 -7.53 38.43
N ASP A 186 -7.99 -8.21 38.75
CA ASP A 186 -8.00 -9.23 39.79
C ASP A 186 -7.01 -10.36 39.45
N ALA A 187 -6.18 -10.75 40.42
CA ALA A 187 -5.13 -11.74 40.21
C ALA A 187 -5.68 -13.13 39.84
N THR A 188 -6.92 -13.45 40.22
CA THR A 188 -7.58 -14.71 39.82
C THR A 188 -7.95 -14.75 38.34
N LEU A 189 -8.04 -13.58 37.69
CA LEU A 189 -8.35 -13.43 36.27
C LEU A 189 -7.11 -13.28 35.39
N CYS A 190 -5.90 -13.19 35.98
CA CYS A 190 -4.67 -12.92 35.25
C CYS A 190 -3.60 -14.00 35.48
N LYS A 191 -2.91 -14.41 34.41
CA LYS A 191 -1.69 -15.24 34.49
C LYS A 191 -0.48 -14.37 34.17
N TRP A 192 0.50 -14.37 35.06
CA TRP A 192 1.74 -13.61 34.91
C TRP A 192 2.94 -14.55 34.83
N TYR A 193 3.86 -14.23 33.92
CA TYR A 193 5.07 -15.02 33.67
C TYR A 193 6.28 -14.08 33.74
N TRP A 194 7.40 -14.57 34.28
CA TRP A 194 8.66 -13.84 34.29
C TRP A 194 9.83 -14.81 34.10
N CYS A 195 10.86 -14.37 33.38
CA CYS A 195 12.09 -15.13 33.25
C CYS A 195 13.02 -14.81 34.42
N ARG A 196 13.44 -15.83 35.18
CA ARG A 196 14.49 -15.70 36.20
C ARG A 196 15.85 -15.92 35.51
N ALA A 197 16.49 -14.85 35.06
CA ALA A 197 17.89 -14.93 34.62
C ALA A 197 18.78 -15.27 35.84
N ARG A 198 19.32 -16.49 35.89
CA ARG A 198 20.43 -16.81 36.81
C ARG A 198 21.69 -16.18 36.23
N LEU A 199 22.09 -15.02 36.72
CA LEU A 199 23.46 -14.52 36.54
C LEU A 199 24.38 -15.42 37.37
N GLY A 200 24.89 -16.49 36.76
CA GLY A 200 25.99 -17.27 37.31
C GLY A 200 27.27 -16.48 37.17
N VAL A 201 27.68 -15.78 38.23
CA VAL A 201 29.06 -15.32 38.37
C VAL A 201 29.92 -16.56 38.56
N VAL A 202 30.64 -16.98 37.52
CA VAL A 202 31.78 -17.89 37.69
C VAL A 202 32.97 -17.00 38.02
N ILE A 203 33.26 -16.85 39.30
CA ILE A 203 34.59 -16.43 39.74
C ILE A 203 35.44 -17.70 39.71
N GLY A 204 36.43 -17.72 38.82
CA GLY A 204 37.48 -18.73 38.74
C GLY A 204 38.78 -18.03 38.41
#